data_AF-A0A6G3YVJ3-F1
#
_entry.id   AF-A0A6G3YVJ3-F1
#
_cell.length_a   1.000
_cell.length_b   1.000
_cell.length_c   1.000
_cell.angle_alpha   90.00
_cell.angle_beta   90.00
_cell.angle_gamma   90.00
#
_symmetry.space_group_name_H-M   'P 1'
#
loop_
_entity.id
_entity.type
_entity.pdbx_description
1 polymer ?
#
loop_
_entity_poly.entity_id
_entity_poly.type
_entity_poly.pdbx_seq_one_letter_code
_entity_poly.pdbx_strand_id
1 'polypeptide(L)'
;MGLGIAGAFLLSTITPFSMQFNAAQLSDGTTVFDSPPRLVSFTTTRNRTNDRRATYYITVDLLPEAGEPLKTLQVELIEGRFRQLDYRLDEIRVFEGDRGSQGADFPLESADYDDDTQILTVYLAEAAEPGQTITLALSPFRNPDRSGVYLFEVTAAPEGDLPVFQRVGTGRLNIFEQRFLTLQDLI
;
A
#
# COMPACT_ATOMS: atom_id res chain seq x y z
N MET A 1 21.53 56.91 -57.47
CA MET A 1 20.88 57.10 -56.16
C MET A 1 19.63 56.22 -56.10
N GLY A 2 19.41 55.51 -54.99
CA GLY A 2 18.23 54.66 -54.70
C GLY A 2 18.44 53.16 -55.00
N LEU A 3 19.22 52.41 -54.20
CA LEU A 3 18.83 51.64 -53.00
C LEU A 3 17.64 50.69 -53.21
N GLY A 4 17.98 49.39 -53.31
CA GLY A 4 17.04 48.27 -53.32
C GLY A 4 16.62 47.83 -51.92
N ILE A 5 15.54 47.04 -51.86
CA ILE A 5 15.01 46.46 -50.63
C ILE A 5 14.98 44.95 -50.81
N ALA A 6 15.93 44.26 -50.19
CA ALA A 6 15.90 42.81 -50.02
C ALA A 6 15.02 42.49 -48.82
N GLY A 7 13.93 41.75 -49.05
CA GLY A 7 13.08 41.24 -47.97
C GLY A 7 13.71 40.00 -47.33
N ALA A 8 14.08 40.10 -46.05
CA ALA A 8 14.47 38.95 -45.24
C ALA A 8 13.24 38.38 -44.54
N PHE A 9 12.87 37.13 -44.86
CA PHE A 9 11.91 36.36 -44.09
C PHE A 9 12.63 35.68 -42.93
N LEU A 10 12.31 36.08 -41.69
CA LEU A 10 12.76 35.38 -40.49
C LEU A 10 11.78 34.24 -40.19
N LEU A 11 12.25 33.01 -40.34
CA LEU A 11 11.54 31.81 -39.93
C LEU A 11 11.75 31.64 -38.41
N SER A 12 10.71 31.91 -37.61
CA SER A 12 10.73 31.65 -36.18
C SER A 12 10.49 30.15 -35.93
N THR A 13 11.51 29.43 -35.50
CA THR A 13 11.38 28.07 -34.96
C THR A 13 10.68 28.15 -33.61
N ILE A 14 9.46 27.62 -33.52
CA ILE A 14 8.77 27.41 -32.25
C ILE A 14 9.44 26.22 -31.57
N THR A 15 10.27 26.48 -30.55
CA THR A 15 10.71 25.44 -29.63
C THR A 15 9.52 25.05 -28.76
N PRO A 16 9.09 23.76 -28.75
CA PRO A 16 8.09 23.34 -27.80
C PRO A 16 8.68 23.49 -26.39
N PHE A 17 8.01 24.31 -25.58
CA PHE A 17 8.30 24.42 -24.16
C PHE A 17 7.88 23.09 -23.52
N SER A 18 8.85 22.21 -23.27
CA SER A 18 8.62 21.02 -22.45
C SER A 18 8.33 21.50 -21.04
N MET A 19 7.05 21.57 -20.68
CA MET A 19 6.60 21.84 -19.32
C MET A 19 6.98 20.62 -18.48
N GLN A 20 8.14 20.66 -17.83
CA GLN A 20 8.48 19.71 -16.78
C GLN A 20 7.57 20.03 -15.59
N PHE A 21 6.48 19.30 -15.49
CA PHE A 21 5.66 19.27 -14.28
C PHE A 21 6.45 18.49 -13.21
N ASN A 22 7.17 19.18 -12.33
CA ASN A 22 7.38 18.67 -10.97
C ASN A 22 6.08 18.98 -10.22
N ALA A 23 5.04 18.16 -10.43
CA ALA A 23 3.68 18.49 -10.02
C ALA A 23 3.04 17.45 -9.10
N ALA A 24 3.80 16.93 -8.14
CA ALA A 24 3.22 16.18 -7.02
C ALA A 24 3.66 16.70 -5.64
N GLN A 25 4.55 17.70 -5.59
CA GLN A 25 4.77 18.53 -4.39
C GLN A 25 4.03 19.87 -4.54
N LEU A 26 3.05 20.11 -3.68
CA LEU A 26 2.33 21.37 -3.59
C LEU A 26 3.26 22.47 -3.09
N SER A 27 2.88 23.73 -3.33
CA SER A 27 3.70 24.91 -3.00
C SER A 27 4.04 25.05 -1.51
N ASP A 28 3.30 24.34 -0.65
CA ASP A 28 3.47 24.29 0.80
C ASP A 28 4.35 23.12 1.29
N GLY A 29 4.90 22.31 0.38
CA GLY A 29 5.73 21.14 0.68
C GLY A 29 4.95 19.83 0.82
N THR A 30 3.62 19.87 0.67
CA THR A 30 2.76 18.68 0.73
C THR A 30 3.01 17.75 -0.45
N THR A 31 3.24 16.46 -0.21
CA THR A 31 3.42 15.46 -1.27
C THR A 31 2.21 14.54 -1.37
N VAL A 32 1.71 14.33 -2.57
CA VAL A 32 0.52 13.51 -2.88
C VAL A 32 0.80 12.59 -4.07
N PHE A 33 0.16 11.43 -4.14
CA PHE A 33 0.12 10.66 -5.38
C PHE A 33 -0.80 11.35 -6.40
N ASP A 34 -0.35 11.43 -7.65
CA ASP A 34 -1.19 11.80 -8.80
C ASP A 34 -2.28 10.75 -9.04
N SER A 35 -1.91 9.48 -8.88
CA SER A 35 -2.79 8.33 -8.95
C SER A 35 -2.51 7.41 -7.75
N PRO A 36 -3.41 7.35 -6.76
CA PRO A 36 -3.19 6.54 -5.57
C PRO A 36 -2.94 5.06 -5.90
N PRO A 37 -2.14 4.36 -5.07
CA PRO A 37 -1.97 2.91 -5.20
C PRO A 37 -3.32 2.20 -5.11
N ARG A 38 -3.39 0.98 -5.68
CA ARG A 38 -4.61 0.18 -5.70
C ARG A 38 -4.44 -1.11 -4.92
N LEU A 39 -5.44 -1.45 -4.12
CA LEU A 39 -5.50 -2.76 -3.48
C LEU A 39 -5.84 -3.83 -4.52
N VAL A 40 -4.88 -4.72 -4.81
CA VAL A 40 -5.05 -5.84 -5.73
C VAL A 40 -5.65 -7.04 -5.00
N SER A 41 -5.12 -7.35 -3.82
CA SER A 41 -5.58 -8.51 -3.04
C SER A 41 -5.42 -8.33 -1.54
N PHE A 42 -6.31 -8.96 -0.78
CA PHE A 42 -6.21 -9.07 0.67
C PHE A 42 -6.62 -10.49 1.06
N THR A 43 -5.67 -11.33 1.43
CA THR A 43 -5.89 -12.76 1.66
C THR A 43 -5.23 -13.25 2.95
N THR A 44 -5.61 -14.44 3.41
CA THR A 44 -4.99 -15.07 4.58
C THR A 44 -4.63 -16.54 4.31
N THR A 45 -3.53 -17.02 4.89
CA THR A 45 -3.15 -18.45 4.87
C THR A 45 -4.09 -19.31 5.71
N ARG A 46 -4.64 -18.74 6.79
CA ARG A 46 -5.48 -19.43 7.77
C ARG A 46 -6.63 -18.52 8.16
N ASN A 47 -7.84 -19.03 8.08
CA ASN A 47 -9.06 -18.26 8.28
C ASN A 47 -9.94 -18.84 9.39
N ARG A 48 -9.33 -19.46 10.40
CA ARG A 48 -10.04 -20.01 11.57
C ARG A 48 -9.87 -19.12 12.79
N THR A 49 -10.88 -19.08 13.66
CA THR A 49 -10.78 -18.36 14.94
C THR A 49 -9.56 -18.82 15.72
N ASN A 50 -8.87 -17.90 16.40
CA ASN A 50 -7.69 -18.16 17.23
C ASN A 50 -6.49 -18.84 16.54
N ASP A 51 -6.45 -18.96 15.22
CA ASP A 51 -5.32 -19.57 14.52
C ASP A 51 -4.06 -18.70 14.67
N ARG A 52 -3.02 -19.25 15.29
CA ARG A 52 -1.74 -18.56 15.60
C ARG A 52 -0.74 -18.59 14.45
N ARG A 53 -1.08 -19.22 13.31
CA ARG A 53 -0.21 -19.39 12.14
C ARG A 53 -0.79 -18.71 10.90
N ALA A 54 -1.68 -17.74 11.11
CA ALA A 54 -2.20 -16.93 10.04
C ALA A 54 -1.14 -15.93 9.57
N THR A 55 -1.10 -15.72 8.26
CA THR A 55 -0.37 -14.64 7.62
C THR A 55 -1.33 -13.97 6.66
N TYR A 56 -1.49 -12.66 6.78
CA TYR A 56 -2.31 -11.86 5.89
C TYR A 56 -1.41 -11.29 4.79
N TYR A 57 -1.81 -11.47 3.55
CA TYR A 57 -1.11 -10.92 2.38
C TYR A 57 -1.95 -9.80 1.79
N ILE A 58 -1.35 -8.62 1.71
CA ILE A 58 -1.95 -7.39 1.20
C ILE A 58 -1.12 -6.97 -0.01
N THR A 59 -1.66 -7.16 -1.20
CA THR A 59 -0.97 -6.82 -2.45
C THR A 59 -1.48 -5.47 -2.93
N VAL A 60 -0.55 -4.53 -3.11
CA VAL A 60 -0.79 -3.16 -3.55
C VAL A 60 -0.05 -2.93 -4.86
N ASP A 61 -0.74 -2.35 -5.83
CA ASP A 61 -0.18 -1.94 -7.11
C ASP A 61 0.01 -0.43 -7.12
N LEU A 62 1.26 0.02 -7.24
CA LEU A 62 1.58 1.42 -7.46
C LEU A 62 1.60 1.66 -8.97
N LEU A 63 0.60 2.36 -9.48
CA LEU A 63 0.46 2.55 -10.93
C LEU A 63 1.64 3.35 -11.51
N PRO A 64 2.02 3.14 -12.79
CA PRO A 64 3.06 3.93 -13.44
C PRO A 64 2.80 5.45 -13.40
N GLU A 65 1.52 5.84 -13.41
CA GLU A 65 1.06 7.22 -13.29
C GLU A 65 0.88 7.72 -11.83
N ALA A 66 1.45 7.03 -10.83
CA ALA A 66 1.33 7.45 -9.43
C ALA A 66 2.05 8.78 -9.12
N GLY A 67 3.02 9.17 -9.95
CA GLY A 67 3.76 10.43 -9.84
C GLY A 67 4.86 10.39 -8.79
N GLU A 68 4.58 9.83 -7.61
CA GLU A 68 5.49 9.78 -6.46
C GLU A 68 5.71 8.34 -5.96
N PRO A 69 6.88 8.04 -5.36
CA PRO A 69 7.18 6.72 -4.84
C PRO A 69 6.47 6.48 -3.49
N LEU A 70 6.06 5.25 -3.24
CA LEU A 70 5.36 4.82 -2.02
C LEU A 70 6.35 4.62 -0.87
N LYS A 71 6.16 5.35 0.24
CA LYS A 71 7.03 5.24 1.42
C LYS A 71 6.36 4.55 2.60
N THR A 72 5.06 4.76 2.79
CA THR A 72 4.35 4.31 3.98
C THR A 72 3.03 3.65 3.63
N LEU A 73 2.75 2.52 4.29
CA LEU A 73 1.48 1.81 4.23
C LEU A 73 0.84 1.79 5.61
N GLN A 74 -0.49 1.93 5.64
CA GLN A 74 -1.29 1.78 6.84
C GLN A 74 -2.39 0.74 6.61
N VAL A 75 -2.64 -0.08 7.63
CA VAL A 75 -3.68 -1.10 7.64
C VAL A 75 -4.50 -0.94 8.91
N GLU A 76 -5.77 -0.57 8.75
CA GLU A 76 -6.69 -0.29 9.85
C GLU A 76 -7.81 -1.35 9.90
N LEU A 77 -8.07 -1.94 11.08
CA LEU A 77 -9.24 -2.80 11.27
C LEU A 77 -10.51 -1.97 11.51
N ILE A 78 -11.24 -1.65 10.43
CA ILE A 78 -12.43 -0.78 10.49
C ILE A 78 -13.72 -1.51 10.88
N GLU A 79 -13.85 -2.81 10.63
CA GLU A 79 -15.03 -3.60 10.99
C GLU A 79 -14.68 -5.02 11.42
N GLY A 80 -15.34 -5.50 12.47
CA GLY A 80 -15.19 -6.87 12.98
C GLY A 80 -15.93 -7.06 14.28
N ARG A 81 -16.31 -8.30 14.60
CA ARG A 81 -16.98 -8.64 15.88
C ARG A 81 -16.04 -8.61 17.09
N PHE A 82 -14.74 -8.51 16.84
CA PHE A 82 -13.69 -8.32 17.82
C PHE A 82 -12.62 -7.42 17.19
N ARG A 83 -12.38 -6.24 17.78
CA ARG A 83 -11.50 -5.21 17.21
C ARG A 83 -10.17 -5.11 17.94
N GLN A 84 -9.58 -6.24 18.30
CA GLN A 84 -8.22 -6.26 18.83
C GLN A 84 -7.43 -7.33 18.10
N LEU A 85 -6.47 -6.88 17.29
CA LEU A 85 -5.65 -7.74 16.46
C LEU A 85 -4.19 -7.34 16.58
N ASP A 86 -3.49 -7.99 17.50
CA ASP A 86 -2.08 -7.72 17.74
C ASP A 86 -1.21 -8.35 16.64
N TYR A 87 -0.16 -7.65 16.22
CA TYR A 87 0.78 -8.08 15.18
C TYR A 87 2.17 -8.40 15.73
N ARG A 88 2.82 -9.39 15.13
CA ARG A 88 4.24 -9.69 15.34
C ARG A 88 5.07 -8.77 14.44
N LEU A 89 5.38 -7.57 14.94
CA LEU A 89 6.02 -6.51 14.14
C LEU A 89 7.39 -6.93 13.57
N ASP A 90 8.11 -7.77 14.29
CA ASP A 90 9.41 -8.35 13.90
C ASP A 90 9.31 -9.42 12.79
N GLU A 91 8.12 -9.95 12.54
CA GLU A 91 7.85 -10.92 11.49
C GLU A 91 7.23 -10.30 10.22
N ILE A 92 7.00 -8.98 10.21
CA ILE A 92 6.46 -8.28 9.05
C ILE A 92 7.48 -8.29 7.91
N ARG A 93 7.01 -8.59 6.70
CA ARG A 93 7.81 -8.55 5.47
C ARG A 93 7.07 -7.83 4.37
N VAL A 94 7.82 -7.12 3.54
CA VAL A 94 7.33 -6.56 2.27
C VAL A 94 8.22 -7.09 1.16
N PHE A 95 7.63 -7.45 0.02
CA PHE A 95 8.36 -7.96 -1.13
C PHE A 95 7.67 -7.58 -2.45
N GLU A 96 8.43 -7.57 -3.53
CA GLU A 96 7.92 -7.33 -4.88
C GLU A 96 6.98 -8.44 -5.37
N GLY A 97 5.96 -8.07 -6.14
CA GLY A 97 5.01 -8.98 -6.75
C GLY A 97 3.89 -9.42 -5.81
N ASP A 98 3.34 -10.59 -6.08
CA ASP A 98 2.22 -11.17 -5.33
C ASP A 98 2.65 -12.37 -4.48
N ARG A 99 1.74 -12.86 -3.62
CA ARG A 99 2.00 -14.00 -2.73
C ARG A 99 2.55 -15.25 -3.46
N GLY A 100 2.09 -15.52 -4.68
CA GLY A 100 2.48 -16.68 -5.48
C GLY A 100 3.74 -16.48 -6.30
N SER A 101 4.14 -15.23 -6.55
CA SER A 101 5.33 -14.85 -7.31
C SER A 101 6.13 -13.79 -6.53
N GLN A 102 6.73 -14.22 -5.41
CA GLN A 102 7.51 -13.35 -4.54
C GLN A 102 8.85 -12.98 -5.21
N GLY A 103 9.08 -11.68 -5.40
CA GLY A 103 10.33 -11.11 -5.86
C GLY A 103 11.27 -10.77 -4.71
N ALA A 104 12.03 -9.69 -4.88
CA ALA A 104 12.95 -9.21 -3.86
C ALA A 104 12.20 -8.70 -2.62
N ASP A 105 12.81 -8.87 -1.44
CA ASP A 105 12.32 -8.24 -0.22
C ASP A 105 12.57 -6.72 -0.27
N PHE A 106 11.57 -5.93 0.12
CA PHE A 106 11.75 -4.53 0.44
C PHE A 106 12.17 -4.40 1.91
N PRO A 107 13.34 -3.81 2.20
CA PRO A 107 13.75 -3.58 3.57
C PRO A 107 12.77 -2.62 4.26
N LEU A 108 12.44 -2.94 5.51
CA LEU A 108 11.63 -2.08 6.37
C LEU A 108 12.53 -1.15 7.16
N GLU A 109 12.14 0.10 7.26
CA GLU A 109 12.73 1.04 8.22
C GLU A 109 12.20 0.74 9.61
N SER A 110 10.88 0.64 9.73
CA SER A 110 10.19 0.29 10.96
C SER A 110 8.74 -0.13 10.68
N ALA A 111 8.11 -0.71 11.70
CA ALA A 111 6.67 -0.91 11.76
C ALA A 111 6.20 -0.59 13.16
N ASP A 112 5.03 0.02 13.27
CA ASP A 112 4.41 0.43 14.54
C ASP A 112 2.92 0.09 14.53
N TYR A 113 2.38 -0.23 15.70
CA TYR A 113 0.97 -0.56 15.85
C TYR A 113 0.35 0.19 17.01
N ASP A 114 -0.69 0.96 16.71
CA ASP A 114 -1.48 1.68 17.68
C ASP A 114 -2.70 0.83 18.07
N ASP A 115 -2.71 0.35 19.32
CA ASP A 115 -3.79 -0.45 19.88
C ASP A 115 -5.11 0.33 20.03
N ASP A 116 -5.05 1.65 20.24
CA ASP A 116 -6.24 2.48 20.45
C ASP A 116 -6.95 2.75 19.12
N THR A 117 -6.19 3.05 18.06
CA THR A 117 -6.73 3.30 16.72
C THR A 117 -6.82 2.04 15.85
N GLN A 118 -6.21 0.93 16.27
CA GLN A 118 -6.12 -0.32 15.49
C GLN A 118 -5.44 -0.11 14.12
N ILE A 119 -4.45 0.77 14.06
CA ILE A 119 -3.71 1.10 12.84
C ILE A 119 -2.31 0.51 12.93
N LEU A 120 -1.99 -0.39 12.00
CA LEU A 120 -0.63 -0.83 11.74
C LEU A 120 -0.01 0.10 10.69
N THR A 121 1.10 0.76 11.02
CA THR A 121 1.87 1.58 10.09
C THR A 121 3.18 0.87 9.74
N VAL A 122 3.49 0.77 8.45
CA VAL A 122 4.71 0.14 7.92
C VAL A 122 5.47 1.16 7.09
N TYR A 123 6.73 1.37 7.44
CA TYR A 123 7.64 2.29 6.77
C TYR A 123 8.68 1.51 5.96
N LEU A 124 8.73 1.76 4.65
CA LEU A 124 9.73 1.16 3.78
C LEU A 124 11.05 1.90 3.92
N ALA A 125 12.17 1.18 4.03
CA ALA A 125 13.50 1.79 4.08
C ALA A 125 13.84 2.46 2.74
N GLU A 126 13.52 1.79 1.63
CA GLU A 126 13.57 2.33 0.28
C GLU A 126 12.14 2.43 -0.27
N ALA A 127 11.78 3.58 -0.85
CA ALA A 127 10.44 3.79 -1.37
C ALA A 127 10.20 2.91 -2.61
N ALA A 128 8.98 2.41 -2.77
CA ALA A 128 8.61 1.66 -3.97
C ALA A 128 8.27 2.63 -5.11
N GLU A 129 8.90 2.45 -6.26
CA GLU A 129 8.79 3.30 -7.44
C GLU A 129 7.49 3.05 -8.23
N PRO A 130 6.93 4.08 -8.89
CA PRO A 130 5.78 3.92 -9.77
C PRO A 130 5.92 2.77 -10.78
N GLY A 131 4.87 1.97 -10.92
CA GLY A 131 4.83 0.77 -11.75
C GLY A 131 5.22 -0.52 -11.01
N GLN A 132 5.61 -0.46 -9.73
CA GLN A 132 5.86 -1.64 -8.92
C GLN A 132 4.59 -2.16 -8.24
N THR A 133 4.48 -3.49 -8.18
CA THR A 133 3.53 -4.18 -7.31
C THR A 133 4.29 -4.69 -6.09
N ILE A 134 3.77 -4.44 -4.89
CA ILE A 134 4.36 -4.91 -3.64
C ILE A 134 3.33 -5.68 -2.81
N THR A 135 3.79 -6.62 -2.00
CA THR A 135 2.96 -7.38 -1.07
C THR A 135 3.50 -7.28 0.35
N LEU A 136 2.63 -6.86 1.26
CA LEU A 136 2.86 -6.88 2.70
C LEU A 136 2.37 -8.20 3.28
N ALA A 137 3.26 -8.93 3.95
CA ALA A 137 2.96 -10.14 4.71
C ALA A 137 2.93 -9.81 6.20
N LEU A 138 1.72 -9.85 6.78
CA LEU A 138 1.46 -9.54 8.18
C LEU A 138 1.16 -10.81 8.97
N SER A 139 1.89 -11.02 10.07
CA SER A 139 1.65 -12.14 10.97
C SER A 139 0.94 -11.65 12.24
N PRO A 140 -0.39 -11.75 12.35
CA PRO A 140 -1.05 -11.52 13.62
C PRO A 140 -0.60 -12.57 14.64
N PHE A 141 -0.60 -12.23 15.94
CA PHE A 141 -0.34 -13.21 17.00
C PHE A 141 -1.32 -14.38 16.96
N ARG A 142 -2.58 -14.08 16.61
CA ARG A 142 -3.64 -15.02 16.27
C ARG A 142 -4.73 -14.34 15.46
N ASN A 143 -5.46 -15.10 14.66
CA ASN A 143 -6.74 -14.63 14.12
C ASN A 143 -7.71 -14.23 15.25
N PRO A 144 -8.69 -13.36 14.94
CA PRO A 144 -9.75 -12.99 15.88
C PRO A 144 -10.44 -14.21 16.52
N ASP A 145 -10.92 -14.03 17.75
CA ASP A 145 -11.57 -15.10 18.52
C ASP A 145 -13.07 -15.25 18.20
N ARG A 146 -13.61 -14.39 17.33
CA ARG A 146 -14.98 -14.45 16.82
C ARG A 146 -14.98 -14.73 15.33
N SER A 147 -15.81 -15.67 14.90
CA SER A 147 -16.08 -15.86 13.47
C SER A 147 -16.89 -14.68 12.91
N GLY A 148 -16.70 -14.40 11.62
CA GLY A 148 -17.36 -13.29 10.95
C GLY A 148 -16.53 -12.68 9.83
N VAL A 149 -17.04 -11.56 9.32
CA VAL A 149 -16.35 -10.73 8.33
C VAL A 149 -15.55 -9.66 9.05
N TYR A 150 -14.30 -9.49 8.63
CA TYR A 150 -13.39 -8.46 9.12
C TYR A 150 -12.97 -7.59 7.93
N LEU A 151 -13.17 -6.28 8.03
CA LEU A 151 -12.83 -5.31 6.99
C LEU A 151 -11.63 -4.50 7.41
N PHE A 152 -10.67 -4.36 6.50
CA PHE A 152 -9.44 -3.64 6.70
C PHE A 152 -9.35 -2.50 5.70
N GLU A 153 -9.19 -1.26 6.15
CA GLU A 153 -8.87 -0.16 5.26
C GLU A 153 -7.35 -0.10 5.05
N VAL A 154 -6.94 0.08 3.80
CA VAL A 154 -5.54 0.25 3.44
C VAL A 154 -5.36 1.65 2.90
N THR A 155 -4.42 2.38 3.49
CA THR A 155 -4.01 3.72 3.04
C THR A 155 -2.51 3.73 2.80
N ALA A 156 -2.06 4.69 1.99
CA ALA A 156 -0.68 4.83 1.58
C ALA A 156 -0.28 6.29 1.54
N ALA A 157 0.99 6.58 1.82
CA ALA A 157 1.56 7.92 1.67
C ALA A 157 2.85 7.86 0.81
N PRO A 158 3.09 8.89 -0.01
CA PRO A 158 4.32 8.98 -0.79
C PRO A 158 5.52 9.32 0.11
N GLU A 159 6.73 9.27 -0.45
CA GLU A 159 7.89 9.91 0.17
C GLU A 159 7.76 11.45 0.16
N GLY A 160 8.22 12.13 1.20
CA GLY A 160 8.21 13.59 1.26
C GLY A 160 8.20 14.15 2.68
N ASP A 161 8.31 15.47 2.80
CA ASP A 161 8.33 16.17 4.10
C ASP A 161 6.94 16.22 4.76
N LEU A 162 5.89 16.40 3.94
CA LEU A 162 4.50 16.47 4.38
C LEU A 162 3.62 15.55 3.51
N PRO A 163 3.80 14.21 3.60
CA PRO A 163 3.08 13.27 2.75
C PRO A 163 1.61 13.15 3.20
N VAL A 164 0.70 13.05 2.23
CA VAL A 164 -0.73 12.86 2.48
C VAL A 164 -1.09 11.39 2.32
N PHE A 165 -1.73 10.82 3.33
CA PHE A 165 -2.31 9.49 3.24
C PHE A 165 -3.52 9.50 2.31
N GLN A 166 -3.47 8.65 1.27
CA GLN A 166 -4.55 8.42 0.34
C GLN A 166 -5.04 6.98 0.43
N ARG A 167 -6.32 6.79 0.12
CA ARG A 167 -6.98 5.50 0.20
C ARG A 167 -6.52 4.57 -0.92
N VAL A 168 -6.10 3.37 -0.55
CA VAL A 168 -5.69 2.30 -1.48
C VAL A 168 -6.83 1.31 -1.73
N GLY A 169 -7.61 0.99 -0.70
CA GLY A 169 -8.81 0.17 -0.80
C GLY A 169 -9.15 -0.61 0.47
N THR A 170 -10.29 -1.29 0.45
CA THR A 170 -10.75 -2.11 1.59
C THR A 170 -10.54 -3.60 1.33
N GLY A 171 -9.78 -4.24 2.20
CA GLY A 171 -9.62 -5.68 2.28
C GLY A 171 -10.71 -6.36 3.10
N ARG A 172 -10.99 -7.62 2.79
CA ARG A 172 -11.98 -8.44 3.51
C ARG A 172 -11.42 -9.80 3.86
N LEU A 173 -11.50 -10.16 5.14
CA LEU A 173 -11.25 -11.52 5.60
C LEU A 173 -12.53 -12.14 6.17
N ASN A 174 -12.82 -13.38 5.78
CA ASN A 174 -13.87 -14.19 6.42
C ASN A 174 -13.19 -15.14 7.40
N ILE A 175 -13.42 -14.96 8.69
CA ILE A 175 -12.92 -15.85 9.75
C ILE A 175 -14.04 -16.84 10.12
N PHE A 176 -13.73 -18.13 10.04
CA PHE A 176 -14.64 -19.22 10.35
C PHE A 176 -14.35 -19.79 11.73
N GLU A 177 -15.36 -20.38 12.34
CA GLU A 177 -15.19 -21.07 13.62
C GLU A 177 -14.14 -22.19 13.50
N GLN A 178 -13.25 -22.26 14.50
CA GLN A 178 -12.38 -23.40 14.68
C GLN A 178 -13.24 -24.58 15.19
N ARG A 179 -13.45 -25.58 14.34
CA ARG A 179 -14.14 -26.80 14.75
C ARG A 179 -13.14 -27.73 15.43
N PHE A 180 -13.35 -28.02 16.71
CA PHE A 180 -12.68 -29.13 17.36
C PHE A 180 -13.42 -30.42 16.99
N LEU A 181 -12.71 -31.43 16.49
CA LEU A 181 -13.24 -32.78 16.45
C LEU A 181 -13.34 -33.25 17.90
N THR A 182 -14.56 -33.54 18.33
CA THR A 182 -14.77 -34.17 19.62
C THR A 182 -14.62 -35.69 19.47
N LEU A 183 -14.29 -36.41 20.54
CA LEU A 183 -14.24 -37.89 20.51
C LEU A 183 -15.57 -38.52 20.06
N GLN A 184 -16.67 -37.76 20.08
CA GLN A 184 -17.99 -38.20 19.59
C GLN A 184 -18.13 -38.12 18.07
N ASP A 185 -17.24 -37.40 17.37
CA ASP A 185 -17.22 -37.32 15.90
C ASP A 185 -16.40 -38.46 15.24
N LEU A 186 -15.81 -39.34 16.06
CA LEU A 186 -14.92 -40.45 15.65
C LEU A 186 -15.49 -41.85 15.93
N ILE A 187 -16.77 -41.94 16.32
CA ILE A 187 -17.50 -43.19 16.60
C ILE A 187 -18.77 -43.21 15.74
#